data_AF-A0AB34J9K3-F1
#
_entry.id   AF-A0AB34J9K3-F1
#
_cell.length_a   1.000
_cell.length_b   1.000
_cell.length_c   1.000
_cell.angle_alpha   90.00
_cell.angle_beta   90.00
_cell.angle_gamma   90.00
#
_symmetry.space_group_name_H-M   'P 1'
#
loop_
_entity.id
_entity.type
_entity.pdbx_description
1 polymer ?
#
loop_
_entity_poly.entity_id
_entity_poly.type
_entity_poly.pdbx_seq_one_letter_code
_entity_poly.pdbx_strand_id
1 'polypeptide(L)'
;MLLLSLSSAFLQPPSTSQPRLSTPLLRAAPRAPTPVMRSRAEVLFVAAEHSASPLGGTSPEPSPPWGRVARHLSRRLPAFDAQARLSASFLTPEELPRRAAAADVLVVLGVKHAGAAASLQAVGANAAAIVAYDCAEEIHAIQRVGPYVVAPRGVRGAAQAAAAALMPWGKVAQGKRLCEQAAMLFGRNSSEDALYALFFILHALVLELDIVKYTVNPTWEKGPLRNAQEFWGMCTTCGAEIREALTDPETKATIDLLNACDMRDQVGSYRIIVSYETPQLEQFSLCLLQKNNVFGCDARILDEPRVPLLSQWRGERVDQRVARQLFIGHFECDEAHPMSRASRLPWSWKVVCGANPAYDAFPAQHQIFYPSKKSSSALWYDPVFKVETLDGRSVWTKRHYRCMPRQVPADLAGEYGSSAGAWTLTTLDNGVVSKEHWSTVDAADDLSWIVFHYSGAAAVVGQSYLGGLLCSADGRWPRDADYERIAAAFRRCGIEMWELYGHGPPGLSSSFMWTPEHEVWEQSHPPPLDPIGDQTVQAWRASSKKQVDAA
;
A
#
# COMPACT_ATOMS: atom_id res chain seq x y z
N MET A 1 1.53 -4.39 -23.28
CA MET A 1 2.52 -5.00 -24.22
C MET A 1 2.13 -6.40 -24.73
N LEU A 2 1.36 -7.22 -23.98
CA LEU A 2 0.82 -8.51 -24.48
C LEU A 2 -0.36 -8.37 -25.48
N LEU A 3 -1.17 -7.31 -25.39
CA LEU A 3 -2.29 -7.05 -26.31
C LEU A 3 -1.85 -6.72 -27.75
N LEU A 4 -0.61 -6.24 -27.95
CA LEU A 4 -0.08 -5.87 -29.27
C LEU A 4 0.78 -6.96 -29.93
N SER A 5 1.19 -8.00 -29.19
CA SER A 5 2.10 -9.04 -29.71
C SER A 5 1.39 -10.30 -30.22
N LEU A 6 0.07 -10.43 -30.03
CA LEU A 6 -0.70 -11.62 -30.44
C LEU A 6 -1.47 -11.43 -31.75
N SER A 7 -1.58 -10.21 -32.27
CA SER A 7 -2.28 -9.93 -33.55
C SER A 7 -1.48 -10.31 -34.81
N SER A 8 -0.18 -10.58 -34.69
CA SER A 8 0.71 -10.85 -35.83
C SER A 8 1.15 -12.32 -35.98
N ALA A 9 0.73 -13.22 -35.07
CA ALA A 9 1.22 -14.61 -35.03
C ALA A 9 0.24 -15.67 -35.56
N PHE A 10 -0.95 -15.30 -36.05
CA PHE A 10 -2.01 -16.27 -36.43
C PHE A 10 -2.24 -16.46 -37.94
N LEU A 11 -1.34 -15.99 -38.80
CA LEU A 11 -1.44 -16.20 -40.25
C LEU A 11 -0.09 -16.60 -40.86
N GLN A 12 0.34 -17.85 -40.67
CA GLN A 12 1.12 -18.64 -41.65
C GLN A 12 1.42 -20.06 -41.13
N PRO A 13 1.32 -21.11 -41.98
CA PRO A 13 1.62 -22.50 -41.59
C PRO A 13 3.13 -22.78 -41.56
N PRO A 14 3.60 -23.74 -40.72
CA PRO A 14 5.02 -23.97 -40.50
C PRO A 14 5.67 -24.81 -41.61
N SER A 15 6.82 -24.34 -42.08
CA SER A 15 7.76 -25.06 -42.95
C SER A 15 8.77 -25.83 -42.11
N THR A 16 8.93 -27.12 -42.40
CA THR A 16 9.82 -28.07 -41.73
C THR A 16 11.24 -28.01 -42.31
N SER A 17 12.24 -27.67 -41.50
CA SER A 17 13.58 -28.29 -41.53
C SER A 17 14.46 -27.74 -40.38
N GLN A 18 15.05 -28.65 -39.60
CA GLN A 18 16.13 -28.35 -38.65
C GLN A 18 17.38 -29.11 -39.07
N PRO A 19 18.57 -28.49 -39.10
CA PRO A 19 19.83 -29.21 -38.98
C PRO A 19 20.35 -29.18 -37.53
N ARG A 20 20.84 -30.34 -37.08
CA ARG A 20 21.51 -30.54 -35.80
C ARG A 20 22.90 -29.91 -35.82
N LEU A 21 23.22 -29.10 -34.82
CA LEU A 21 24.59 -28.68 -34.51
C LEU A 21 24.91 -29.05 -33.06
N SER A 22 25.91 -29.92 -32.90
CA SER A 22 26.53 -30.34 -31.66
C SER A 22 27.66 -29.37 -31.28
N THR A 23 27.75 -28.98 -30.00
CA THR A 23 28.93 -28.27 -29.45
C THR A 23 29.17 -28.70 -27.99
N PRO A 24 30.42 -28.64 -27.50
CA PRO A 24 30.94 -29.49 -26.43
C PRO A 24 30.88 -28.86 -25.03
N LEU A 25 31.09 -29.75 -24.07
CA LEU A 25 31.14 -29.61 -22.61
C LEU A 25 31.80 -28.33 -22.07
N LEU A 26 30.99 -27.44 -21.48
CA LEU A 26 31.40 -26.35 -20.59
C LEU A 26 31.50 -26.88 -19.14
N ARG A 27 32.67 -26.68 -18.53
CA ARG A 27 32.98 -27.00 -17.12
C ARG A 27 32.08 -26.16 -16.19
N ALA A 28 31.43 -26.82 -15.22
CA ALA A 28 30.42 -26.24 -14.35
C ALA A 28 30.98 -25.13 -13.43
N ALA A 29 30.40 -23.94 -13.53
CA ALA A 29 30.53 -22.88 -12.53
C ALA A 29 29.81 -23.28 -11.22
N PRO A 30 30.21 -22.74 -10.05
CA PRO A 30 29.53 -23.00 -8.78
C PRO A 30 28.04 -22.69 -8.90
N ARG A 31 27.22 -23.70 -8.56
CA ARG A 31 25.77 -23.68 -8.68
C ARG A 31 25.21 -22.55 -7.80
N ALA A 32 24.56 -21.56 -8.42
CA ALA A 32 23.67 -20.67 -7.68
C ALA A 32 22.62 -21.54 -6.96
N PRO A 33 22.30 -21.26 -5.69
CA PRO A 33 21.31 -22.03 -4.96
C PRO A 33 19.97 -21.98 -5.71
N THR A 34 19.39 -23.15 -5.94
CA THR A 34 18.04 -23.30 -6.47
C THR A 34 17.07 -22.70 -5.43
N PRO A 35 16.05 -21.90 -5.82
CA PRO A 35 14.99 -21.52 -4.90
C PRO A 35 14.36 -22.79 -4.36
N VAL A 36 14.49 -23.01 -3.05
CA VAL A 36 13.77 -24.05 -2.34
C VAL A 36 12.80 -23.27 -1.46
N MET A 37 11.50 -23.44 -1.70
CA MET A 37 10.48 -22.90 -0.81
C MET A 37 10.77 -23.42 0.59
N ARG A 38 11.05 -22.52 1.52
CA ARG A 38 11.44 -22.89 2.88
C ARG A 38 10.22 -22.94 3.79
N SER A 39 10.31 -23.72 4.85
CA SER A 39 9.32 -23.71 5.93
C SER A 39 9.43 -22.47 6.82
N ARG A 40 10.61 -21.82 6.83
CA ARG A 40 10.93 -20.59 7.57
C ARG A 40 11.93 -19.74 6.79
N ALA A 41 11.88 -18.42 7.02
CA ALA A 41 12.78 -17.47 6.41
C ALA A 41 13.36 -16.49 7.45
N GLU A 42 14.64 -16.15 7.30
CA GLU A 42 15.31 -15.10 8.07
C GLU A 42 15.77 -13.95 7.17
N VAL A 43 15.34 -12.73 7.53
CA VAL A 43 15.83 -11.49 6.92
C VAL A 43 16.77 -10.78 7.88
N LEU A 44 18.00 -10.55 7.45
CA LEU A 44 18.97 -9.77 8.22
C LEU A 44 19.07 -8.36 7.63
N PHE A 45 18.75 -7.37 8.44
CA PHE A 45 19.01 -5.97 8.16
C PHE A 45 20.39 -5.60 8.71
N VAL A 46 21.23 -5.02 7.87
CA VAL A 46 22.51 -4.41 8.25
C VAL A 46 22.46 -2.94 7.88
N ALA A 47 22.55 -2.04 8.87
CA ALA A 47 22.50 -0.62 8.57
C ALA A 47 23.48 0.21 9.38
N ALA A 48 23.94 1.31 8.80
CA ALA A 48 24.73 2.29 9.52
C ALA A 48 23.87 2.96 10.62
N GLU A 49 24.28 2.84 11.88
CA GLU A 49 23.45 3.27 13.04
C GLU A 49 23.07 4.75 12.97
N HIS A 50 23.97 5.61 12.46
CA HIS A 50 23.83 7.06 12.49
C HIS A 50 23.78 7.72 11.11
N SER A 51 23.85 6.97 10.01
CA SER A 51 23.74 7.56 8.67
C SER A 51 22.30 8.04 8.47
N ALA A 52 22.12 9.29 8.03
CA ALA A 52 20.81 9.82 7.70
C ALA A 52 20.14 8.97 6.61
N SER A 53 18.84 8.72 6.73
CA SER A 53 18.03 8.13 5.67
C SER A 53 17.27 9.23 4.91
N PRO A 54 16.83 8.98 3.68
CA PRO A 54 15.97 9.90 2.93
C PRO A 54 14.48 9.78 3.31
N LEU A 55 14.11 8.91 4.26
CA LEU A 55 12.73 8.70 4.67
C LEU A 55 12.22 9.86 5.54
N GLY A 56 10.90 10.03 5.63
CA GLY A 56 10.26 11.01 6.52
C GLY A 56 10.31 12.46 6.03
N GLY A 57 10.60 12.70 4.74
CA GLY A 57 10.69 14.05 4.18
C GLY A 57 9.41 14.90 4.29
N THR A 58 8.25 14.27 4.45
CA THR A 58 6.94 14.92 4.60
C THR A 58 6.29 14.65 5.97
N SER A 59 7.11 14.20 6.93
CA SER A 59 6.64 13.69 8.21
C SER A 59 6.82 14.69 9.36
N PRO A 60 6.04 14.55 10.45
CA PRO A 60 6.18 15.38 11.64
C PRO A 60 7.53 15.20 12.34
N GLU A 61 8.35 14.21 11.96
CA GLU A 61 9.70 14.07 12.48
C GLU A 61 10.75 14.36 11.42
N PRO A 62 11.94 14.83 11.80
CA PRO A 62 13.06 14.84 10.89
C PRO A 62 13.37 13.41 10.42
N SER A 63 13.99 13.32 9.24
CA SER A 63 14.41 12.04 8.67
C SER A 63 15.22 11.22 9.67
N PRO A 64 14.81 9.97 9.97
CA PRO A 64 15.52 9.13 10.93
C PRO A 64 16.83 8.61 10.35
N PRO A 65 17.80 8.19 11.18
CA PRO A 65 18.96 7.46 10.70
C PRO A 65 18.56 6.04 10.25
N TRP A 66 19.35 5.46 9.34
CA TRP A 66 19.13 4.12 8.80
C TRP A 66 19.08 3.02 9.87
N GLY A 67 19.82 3.14 10.98
CA GLY A 67 19.72 2.21 12.12
C GLY A 67 18.30 2.17 12.73
N ARG A 68 17.64 3.33 12.89
CA ARG A 68 16.25 3.41 13.36
C ARG A 68 15.28 2.80 12.35
N VAL A 69 15.46 3.11 11.07
CA VAL A 69 14.63 2.54 9.98
C VAL A 69 14.76 1.02 9.93
N ALA A 70 15.97 0.49 9.91
CA ALA A 70 16.23 -0.95 9.83
C ALA A 70 15.65 -1.71 11.02
N ARG A 71 15.81 -1.17 12.24
CA ARG A 71 15.23 -1.74 13.47
C ARG A 71 13.70 -1.76 13.39
N HIS A 72 13.09 -0.69 12.89
CA HIS A 72 11.65 -0.62 12.70
C HIS A 72 11.14 -1.63 11.67
N LEU A 73 11.73 -1.65 10.47
CA LEU A 73 11.37 -2.60 9.40
C LEU A 73 11.55 -4.05 9.87
N SER A 74 12.60 -4.37 10.63
CA SER A 74 12.82 -5.70 11.18
C SER A 74 11.73 -6.16 12.16
N ARG A 75 11.07 -5.23 12.87
CA ARG A 75 9.95 -5.54 13.75
C ARG A 75 8.64 -5.68 13.00
N ARG A 76 8.43 -4.86 11.96
CA ARG A 76 7.20 -4.88 11.15
C ARG A 76 7.14 -6.08 10.21
N LEU A 77 8.24 -6.44 9.57
CA LEU A 77 8.28 -7.45 8.51
C LEU A 77 7.61 -8.79 8.90
N PRO A 78 7.90 -9.39 10.08
CA PRO A 78 7.26 -10.65 10.48
C PRO A 78 5.74 -10.59 10.63
N ALA A 79 5.17 -9.42 10.96
CA ALA A 79 3.74 -9.25 11.20
C ALA A 79 2.88 -9.51 9.95
N PHE A 80 3.48 -9.47 8.76
CA PHE A 80 2.79 -9.70 7.50
C PHE A 80 2.77 -11.17 7.06
N ASP A 81 3.32 -12.08 7.87
CA ASP A 81 3.21 -13.52 7.68
C ASP A 81 2.38 -14.14 8.81
N ALA A 82 1.08 -14.32 8.55
CA ALA A 82 0.13 -14.89 9.52
C ALA A 82 0.53 -16.29 10.04
N GLN A 83 1.44 -16.99 9.34
CA GLN A 83 1.93 -18.31 9.74
C GLN A 83 3.20 -18.25 10.62
N ALA A 84 3.70 -17.05 10.95
CA ALA A 84 4.88 -16.83 11.79
C ALA A 84 6.14 -17.64 11.34
N ARG A 85 6.32 -17.78 10.03
CA ARG A 85 7.46 -18.44 9.38
C ARG A 85 8.58 -17.45 9.08
N LEU A 86 8.26 -16.16 8.97
CA LEU A 86 9.20 -15.09 8.72
C LEU A 86 9.77 -14.53 10.03
N SER A 87 11.09 -14.39 10.07
CA SER A 87 11.80 -13.72 11.16
C SER A 87 12.72 -12.66 10.59
N ALA A 88 12.98 -11.61 11.37
CA ALA A 88 13.90 -10.56 10.98
C ALA A 88 14.74 -10.08 12.15
N SER A 89 15.99 -9.70 11.86
CA SER A 89 16.92 -9.16 12.84
C SER A 89 17.68 -7.98 12.27
N PHE A 90 18.24 -7.16 13.16
CA PHE A 90 19.03 -5.97 12.83
C PHE A 90 20.43 -6.10 13.42
N LEU A 91 21.44 -5.72 12.65
CA LEU A 91 22.82 -5.56 13.08
C LEU A 91 23.45 -4.29 12.51
N THR A 92 24.46 -3.79 13.20
CA THR A 92 25.39 -2.80 12.66
C THR A 92 26.51 -3.50 11.86
N PRO A 93 27.20 -2.80 10.93
CA PRO A 93 28.35 -3.35 10.22
C PRO A 93 29.44 -3.92 11.15
N GLU A 94 29.62 -3.32 12.32
CA GLU A 94 30.62 -3.70 13.33
C GLU A 94 30.28 -5.02 14.04
N GLU A 95 29.00 -5.37 14.14
CA GLU A 95 28.53 -6.62 14.75
C GLU A 95 28.55 -7.80 13.77
N LEU A 96 28.57 -7.51 12.47
CA LEU A 96 28.50 -8.50 11.40
C LEU A 96 29.56 -9.60 11.48
N PRO A 97 30.84 -9.34 11.83
CA PRO A 97 31.86 -10.39 11.97
C PRO A 97 31.55 -11.43 13.06
N ARG A 98 30.69 -11.08 14.03
CA ARG A 98 30.30 -11.97 15.14
C ARG A 98 29.09 -12.84 14.78
N ARG A 99 28.46 -12.62 13.62
CA ARG A 99 27.26 -13.34 13.21
C ARG A 99 27.61 -14.75 12.74
N ALA A 100 27.11 -15.77 13.45
CA ALA A 100 27.32 -17.17 13.11
C ALA A 100 26.30 -17.76 12.10
N ALA A 101 25.06 -17.25 12.10
CA ALA A 101 23.97 -17.80 11.28
C ALA A 101 23.79 -17.03 9.97
N ALA A 102 23.66 -17.76 8.86
CA ALA A 102 23.38 -17.23 7.53
C ALA A 102 21.91 -16.78 7.40
N ALA A 103 21.68 -15.67 6.70
CA ALA A 103 20.35 -15.15 6.40
C ALA A 103 19.83 -15.64 5.03
N ASP A 104 18.52 -15.71 4.86
CA ASP A 104 17.88 -15.99 3.57
C ASP A 104 17.86 -14.76 2.67
N VAL A 105 17.64 -13.59 3.26
CA VAL A 105 17.74 -12.29 2.58
C VAL A 105 18.58 -11.36 3.45
N LEU A 106 19.58 -10.72 2.83
CA LEU A 106 20.41 -9.70 3.44
C LEU A 106 20.01 -8.33 2.89
N VAL A 107 19.61 -7.41 3.76
CA VAL A 107 19.21 -6.04 3.41
C VAL A 107 20.24 -5.09 3.99
N VAL A 108 20.93 -4.32 3.15
CA VAL A 108 22.00 -3.41 3.55
C VAL A 108 21.58 -1.98 3.29
N LEU A 109 21.55 -1.15 4.34
CA LEU A 109 20.98 0.21 4.29
C LEU A 109 22.01 1.24 4.78
N GLY A 110 22.30 2.25 3.97
CA GLY A 110 23.10 3.39 4.43
C GLY A 110 24.58 3.11 4.70
N VAL A 111 25.12 1.95 4.35
CA VAL A 111 26.49 1.57 4.69
C VAL A 111 27.48 2.22 3.70
N LYS A 112 28.20 3.23 4.18
CA LYS A 112 29.16 4.02 3.37
C LYS A 112 30.61 3.52 3.43
N HIS A 113 30.91 2.54 4.29
CA HIS A 113 32.27 2.05 4.48
C HIS A 113 32.54 0.79 3.63
N ALA A 114 33.46 0.89 2.67
CA ALA A 114 33.79 -0.19 1.73
C ALA A 114 34.28 -1.48 2.40
N GLY A 115 34.96 -1.39 3.55
CA GLY A 115 35.51 -2.56 4.25
C GLY A 115 34.46 -3.53 4.82
N ALA A 116 33.17 -3.17 4.83
CA ALA A 116 32.09 -4.08 5.23
C ALA A 116 31.74 -5.13 4.15
N ALA A 117 32.14 -4.92 2.90
CA ALA A 117 31.73 -5.75 1.76
C ALA A 117 32.09 -7.23 1.92
N ALA A 118 33.30 -7.52 2.42
CA ALA A 118 33.77 -8.90 2.60
C ALA A 118 32.94 -9.66 3.65
N SER A 119 32.63 -9.02 4.78
CA SER A 119 31.78 -9.60 5.82
C SER A 119 30.34 -9.81 5.35
N LEU A 120 29.79 -8.85 4.58
CA LEU A 120 28.46 -8.97 3.99
C LEU A 120 28.40 -10.11 2.97
N GLN A 121 29.43 -10.28 2.14
CA GLN A 121 29.53 -11.42 1.23
C GLN A 121 29.61 -12.75 1.97
N ALA A 122 30.37 -12.81 3.07
CA ALA A 122 30.49 -14.03 3.88
C ALA A 122 29.15 -14.42 4.53
N VAL A 123 28.49 -13.49 5.20
CA VAL A 123 27.18 -13.72 5.85
C VAL A 123 26.09 -14.00 4.81
N GLY A 124 26.13 -13.28 3.69
CA GLY A 124 25.20 -13.42 2.58
C GLY A 124 25.55 -14.52 1.59
N ALA A 125 26.56 -15.37 1.83
CA ALA A 125 27.05 -16.33 0.83
C ALA A 125 25.96 -17.27 0.31
N ASN A 126 25.07 -17.71 1.20
CA ASN A 126 23.96 -18.63 0.90
C ASN A 126 22.59 -17.94 0.79
N ALA A 127 22.54 -16.61 0.94
CA ALA A 127 21.29 -15.87 0.84
C ALA A 127 20.66 -16.01 -0.56
N ALA A 128 19.34 -16.03 -0.65
CA ALA A 128 18.64 -15.92 -1.92
C ALA A 128 18.80 -14.53 -2.55
N ALA A 129 18.92 -13.50 -1.71
CA ALA A 129 19.15 -12.12 -2.14
C ALA A 129 20.05 -11.34 -1.17
N ILE A 130 20.85 -10.45 -1.74
CA ILE A 130 21.54 -9.35 -1.05
C ILE A 130 21.07 -8.08 -1.74
N VAL A 131 20.38 -7.22 -1.01
CA VAL A 131 19.84 -5.95 -1.51
C VAL A 131 20.55 -4.82 -0.79
N ALA A 132 21.05 -3.83 -1.55
CA ALA A 132 21.72 -2.68 -0.98
C ALA A 132 21.01 -1.39 -1.41
N TYR A 133 20.77 -0.49 -0.47
CA TYR A 133 20.17 0.81 -0.75
C TYR A 133 20.91 1.92 0.01
N ASP A 134 21.12 3.05 -0.67
CA ASP A 134 21.91 4.17 -0.16
C ASP A 134 23.29 3.75 0.40
N CYS A 135 23.97 2.81 -0.25
CA CYS A 135 25.26 2.27 0.19
C CYS A 135 26.43 2.73 -0.72
N ALA A 136 27.67 2.51 -0.27
CA ALA A 136 28.86 2.71 -1.10
C ALA A 136 28.88 1.78 -2.33
N GLU A 137 29.61 2.18 -3.38
CA GLU A 137 29.66 1.47 -4.66
C GLU A 137 30.12 0.01 -4.49
N GLU A 138 31.06 -0.26 -3.60
CA GLU A 138 31.57 -1.62 -3.32
C GLU A 138 30.49 -2.52 -2.71
N ILE A 139 29.60 -1.96 -1.91
CA ILE A 139 28.46 -2.67 -1.31
C ILE A 139 27.37 -2.88 -2.37
N HIS A 140 27.14 -1.89 -3.23
CA HIS A 140 26.23 -2.03 -4.35
C HIS A 140 26.72 -3.09 -5.35
N ALA A 141 28.03 -3.21 -5.55
CA ALA A 141 28.63 -4.18 -6.46
C ALA A 141 28.42 -5.64 -6.05
N ILE A 142 28.13 -5.92 -4.77
CA ILE A 142 27.84 -7.28 -4.26
C ILE A 142 26.35 -7.62 -4.29
N GLN A 143 25.49 -6.66 -4.66
CA GLN A 143 24.05 -6.84 -4.76
C GLN A 143 23.69 -7.94 -5.76
N ARG A 144 22.78 -8.82 -5.34
CA ARG A 144 22.29 -9.94 -6.14
C ARG A 144 20.88 -10.35 -5.72
N VAL A 145 20.07 -10.76 -6.68
CA VAL A 145 18.71 -11.24 -6.46
C VAL A 145 18.53 -12.54 -7.24
N GLY A 146 18.45 -13.65 -6.51
CA GLY A 146 18.55 -14.98 -7.12
C GLY A 146 19.89 -15.15 -7.88
N PRO A 147 19.87 -15.62 -9.13
CA PRO A 147 21.09 -15.75 -9.94
C PRO A 147 21.54 -14.44 -10.62
N TYR A 148 20.75 -13.37 -10.54
CA TYR A 148 21.10 -12.07 -11.12
C TYR A 148 22.04 -11.30 -10.17
N VAL A 149 23.12 -10.77 -10.72
CA VAL A 149 24.10 -9.90 -10.03
C VAL A 149 24.08 -8.53 -10.69
N VAL A 150 24.11 -7.45 -9.91
CA VAL A 150 23.98 -6.06 -10.44
C VAL A 150 25.22 -5.62 -11.21
N ALA A 151 26.41 -5.86 -10.67
CA ALA A 151 27.68 -5.48 -11.30
C ALA A 151 28.52 -6.71 -11.70
N PRO A 152 28.05 -7.55 -12.64
CA PRO A 152 28.77 -8.76 -13.03
C PRO A 152 30.02 -8.39 -13.84
N ARG A 153 31.19 -8.88 -13.42
CA ARG A 153 32.46 -8.58 -14.11
C ARG A 153 32.75 -9.58 -15.25
N GLY A 154 33.33 -9.07 -16.33
CA GLY A 154 33.88 -9.87 -17.44
C GLY A 154 32.84 -10.74 -18.18
N VAL A 155 33.25 -11.95 -18.57
CA VAL A 155 32.42 -12.93 -19.33
C VAL A 155 31.08 -13.22 -18.65
N ARG A 156 31.03 -13.14 -17.32
CA ARG A 156 29.81 -13.37 -16.53
C ARG A 156 28.74 -12.31 -16.83
N GLY A 157 29.12 -11.06 -17.08
CA GLY A 157 28.19 -9.99 -17.44
C GLY A 157 27.54 -10.22 -18.80
N ALA A 158 28.34 -10.56 -19.82
CA ALA A 158 27.84 -10.88 -21.15
C ALA A 158 26.90 -12.10 -21.13
N ALA A 159 27.28 -13.16 -20.40
CA ALA A 159 26.45 -14.35 -20.26
C ALA A 159 25.12 -14.07 -19.55
N GLN A 160 25.14 -13.24 -18.51
CA GLN A 160 23.93 -12.86 -17.78
C GLN A 160 22.97 -12.03 -18.66
N ALA A 161 23.50 -11.07 -19.42
CA ALA A 161 22.70 -10.26 -20.34
C ALA A 161 22.06 -11.11 -21.45
N ALA A 162 22.82 -12.03 -22.05
CA ALA A 162 22.30 -12.97 -23.03
C ALA A 162 21.22 -13.88 -22.43
N ALA A 163 21.44 -14.42 -21.22
CA ALA A 163 20.46 -15.27 -20.55
C ALA A 163 19.14 -14.54 -20.27
N ALA A 164 19.21 -13.27 -19.84
CA ALA A 164 18.02 -12.46 -19.59
C ALA A 164 17.25 -12.12 -20.87
N ALA A 165 17.94 -11.89 -21.98
CA ALA A 165 17.34 -11.57 -23.27
C ALA A 165 16.72 -12.79 -23.96
N LEU A 166 17.41 -13.94 -23.93
CA LEU A 166 16.97 -15.16 -24.61
C LEU A 166 15.87 -15.92 -23.85
N MET A 167 15.87 -15.81 -22.52
CA MET A 167 14.83 -16.41 -21.68
C MET A 167 14.24 -15.35 -20.74
N PRO A 168 13.34 -14.48 -21.23
CA PRO A 168 12.70 -13.44 -20.42
C PRO A 168 11.92 -13.98 -19.21
N TRP A 169 11.52 -15.26 -19.22
CA TRP A 169 10.88 -15.96 -18.10
C TRP A 169 11.87 -16.73 -17.20
N GLY A 170 13.17 -16.72 -17.53
CA GLY A 170 14.19 -17.43 -16.76
C GLY A 170 14.54 -16.75 -15.43
N LYS A 171 15.18 -17.49 -14.53
CA LYS A 171 15.53 -17.02 -13.17
C LYS A 171 16.43 -15.77 -13.16
N VAL A 172 17.28 -15.60 -14.16
CA VAL A 172 18.13 -14.40 -14.30
C VAL A 172 17.28 -13.17 -14.65
N ALA A 173 16.35 -13.30 -15.59
CA ALA A 173 15.44 -12.22 -15.95
C ALA A 173 14.48 -11.87 -14.78
N GLN A 174 13.99 -12.89 -14.06
CA GLN A 174 13.25 -12.71 -12.81
C GLN A 174 14.05 -11.92 -11.78
N GLY A 175 15.30 -12.35 -11.49
CA GLY A 175 16.17 -11.65 -10.54
C GLY A 175 16.45 -10.20 -10.93
N LYS A 176 16.67 -9.94 -12.22
CA LYS A 176 16.83 -8.57 -12.76
C LYS A 176 15.61 -7.71 -12.46
N ARG A 177 14.40 -8.19 -12.81
CA ARG A 177 13.16 -7.42 -12.61
C ARG A 177 12.86 -7.17 -11.13
N LEU A 178 13.04 -8.17 -10.28
CA LEU A 178 12.90 -8.00 -8.83
C LEU A 178 13.88 -6.97 -8.29
N CYS A 179 15.12 -6.94 -8.80
CA CYS A 179 16.12 -5.96 -8.41
C CYS A 179 15.73 -4.53 -8.85
N GLU A 180 15.26 -4.37 -10.08
CA GLU A 180 14.79 -3.07 -10.61
C GLU A 180 13.54 -2.59 -9.84
N GLN A 181 12.60 -3.50 -9.57
CA GLN A 181 11.40 -3.21 -8.79
C GLN A 181 11.73 -2.81 -7.35
N ALA A 182 12.63 -3.56 -6.69
CA ALA A 182 13.08 -3.22 -5.34
C ALA A 182 13.76 -1.84 -5.31
N ALA A 183 14.64 -1.55 -6.27
CA ALA A 183 15.30 -0.23 -6.36
C ALA A 183 14.29 0.91 -6.55
N MET A 184 13.26 0.70 -7.38
CA MET A 184 12.17 1.67 -7.58
C MET A 184 11.38 1.90 -6.28
N LEU A 185 11.00 0.84 -5.58
CA LEU A 185 10.22 0.93 -4.33
C LEU A 185 11.02 1.61 -3.21
N PHE A 186 12.28 1.20 -2.98
CA PHE A 186 13.13 1.90 -2.02
C PHE A 186 13.34 3.37 -2.40
N GLY A 187 13.42 3.67 -3.71
CA GLY A 187 13.55 5.03 -4.25
C GLY A 187 12.38 5.97 -3.91
N ARG A 188 11.23 5.44 -3.50
CA ARG A 188 10.07 6.23 -3.06
C ARG A 188 10.21 6.77 -1.63
N ASN A 189 11.25 6.36 -0.91
CA ASN A 189 11.56 6.84 0.44
C ASN A 189 10.41 6.64 1.44
N SER A 190 9.67 5.53 1.28
CA SER A 190 8.62 5.08 2.18
C SER A 190 9.02 3.79 2.88
N SER A 191 8.68 3.64 4.16
CA SER A 191 8.85 2.38 4.87
C SER A 191 7.96 1.27 4.31
N GLU A 192 6.77 1.61 3.81
CA GLU A 192 5.84 0.65 3.23
C GLU A 192 6.35 0.12 1.89
N ASP A 193 6.78 1.00 0.99
CA ASP A 193 7.42 0.57 -0.26
C ASP A 193 8.67 -0.28 0.01
N ALA A 194 9.47 0.08 1.03
CA ALA A 194 10.61 -0.73 1.46
C ALA A 194 10.18 -2.14 1.90
N LEU A 195 9.07 -2.29 2.64
CA LEU A 195 8.51 -3.60 2.99
C LEU A 195 8.03 -4.37 1.75
N TYR A 196 7.32 -3.71 0.83
CA TYR A 196 6.87 -4.34 -0.42
C TYR A 196 8.03 -4.83 -1.28
N ALA A 197 9.13 -4.07 -1.36
CA ALA A 197 10.34 -4.51 -2.04
C ALA A 197 10.85 -5.86 -1.49
N LEU A 198 10.81 -6.02 -0.16
CA LEU A 198 11.19 -7.26 0.50
C LEU A 198 10.15 -8.37 0.30
N PHE A 199 8.85 -8.05 0.35
CA PHE A 199 7.79 -9.04 0.12
C PHE A 199 7.89 -9.67 -1.26
N PHE A 200 8.15 -8.89 -2.32
CA PHE A 200 8.33 -9.45 -3.67
C PHE A 200 9.53 -10.39 -3.76
N ILE A 201 10.66 -10.01 -3.15
CA ILE A 201 11.86 -10.85 -3.14
C ILE A 201 11.62 -12.14 -2.36
N LEU A 202 11.02 -12.05 -1.17
CA LEU A 202 10.70 -13.20 -0.33
C LEU A 202 9.73 -14.15 -1.04
N HIS A 203 8.60 -13.61 -1.54
CA HIS A 203 7.59 -14.38 -2.27
C HIS A 203 8.18 -15.12 -3.47
N ALA A 204 9.02 -14.45 -4.25
CA ALA A 204 9.57 -15.03 -5.46
C ALA A 204 10.69 -16.06 -5.23
N LEU A 205 11.47 -15.94 -4.13
CA LEU A 205 12.72 -16.69 -3.97
C LEU A 205 12.82 -17.56 -2.72
N VAL A 206 12.02 -17.31 -1.68
CA VAL A 206 12.23 -17.90 -0.35
C VAL A 206 10.96 -18.52 0.23
N LEU A 207 9.88 -17.74 0.31
CA LEU A 207 8.67 -18.06 1.05
C LEU A 207 7.47 -17.36 0.41
N GLU A 208 6.43 -18.12 0.03
CA GLU A 208 5.18 -17.56 -0.47
C GLU A 208 4.48 -16.71 0.62
N LEU A 209 4.30 -15.41 0.33
CA LEU A 209 3.61 -14.46 1.20
C LEU A 209 2.24 -14.05 0.66
N ASP A 210 1.22 -14.10 1.52
CA ASP A 210 -0.17 -13.78 1.17
C ASP A 210 -0.37 -12.32 0.74
N ILE A 211 0.38 -11.38 1.33
CA ILE A 211 0.26 -9.94 1.04
C ILE A 211 0.60 -9.57 -0.42
N VAL A 212 1.37 -10.41 -1.12
CA VAL A 212 1.80 -10.13 -2.50
C VAL A 212 1.55 -11.29 -3.48
N LYS A 213 0.90 -12.38 -3.05
CA LYS A 213 0.65 -13.54 -3.92
C LYS A 213 -0.38 -13.29 -5.01
N TYR A 214 -1.27 -12.32 -4.80
CA TYR A 214 -2.33 -11.97 -5.72
C TYR A 214 -1.94 -10.76 -6.57
N THR A 215 -2.34 -10.79 -7.83
CA THR A 215 -2.26 -9.65 -8.74
C THR A 215 -3.28 -9.84 -9.84
N VAL A 216 -3.91 -8.76 -10.28
CA VAL A 216 -4.82 -8.75 -11.44
C VAL A 216 -4.06 -8.54 -12.74
N ASN A 217 -2.83 -8.00 -12.67
CA ASN A 217 -2.05 -7.68 -13.85
C ASN A 217 -1.54 -8.96 -14.52
N PRO A 218 -1.41 -8.96 -15.87
CA PRO A 218 -0.63 -9.96 -16.55
C PRO A 218 0.85 -9.74 -16.17
N THR A 219 1.37 -10.58 -15.28
CA THR A 219 2.74 -10.46 -14.79
C THR A 219 3.60 -11.60 -15.28
N TRP A 220 4.91 -11.38 -15.29
CA TRP A 220 5.88 -12.44 -15.52
C TRP A 220 5.86 -13.50 -14.40
N GLU A 221 5.41 -13.12 -13.19
CA GLU A 221 5.32 -13.98 -11.99
C GLU A 221 4.32 -15.12 -12.22
N LYS A 222 3.18 -14.81 -12.87
CA LYS A 222 2.14 -15.77 -13.22
C LYS A 222 2.55 -16.77 -14.31
N GLY A 223 3.49 -16.38 -15.16
CA GLY A 223 3.90 -17.14 -16.34
C GLY A 223 2.85 -17.14 -17.47
N PRO A 224 3.24 -17.61 -18.67
CA PRO A 224 2.41 -17.47 -19.88
C PRO A 224 1.11 -18.27 -19.84
N LEU A 225 1.12 -19.46 -19.22
CA LEU A 225 -0.05 -20.33 -19.16
C LEU A 225 -1.18 -19.70 -18.35
N ARG A 226 -0.88 -19.24 -17.13
CA ARG A 226 -1.87 -18.61 -16.24
C ARG A 226 -2.40 -17.30 -16.83
N ASN A 227 -1.52 -16.46 -17.38
CA ASN A 227 -1.94 -15.24 -18.07
C ASN A 227 -2.92 -15.54 -19.23
N ALA A 228 -2.68 -16.60 -20.00
CA ALA A 228 -3.58 -17.01 -21.09
C ALA A 228 -4.92 -17.56 -20.57
N GLN A 229 -4.91 -18.31 -19.48
CA GLN A 229 -6.13 -18.82 -18.84
C GLN A 229 -7.00 -17.69 -18.28
N GLU A 230 -6.38 -16.74 -17.57
CA GLU A 230 -7.07 -15.56 -17.04
C GLU A 230 -7.68 -14.73 -18.18
N PHE A 231 -6.91 -14.48 -19.25
CA PHE A 231 -7.41 -13.79 -20.44
C PHE A 231 -8.59 -14.52 -21.11
N TRP A 232 -8.49 -15.85 -21.24
CA TRP A 232 -9.59 -16.66 -21.77
C TRP A 232 -10.84 -16.57 -20.90
N GLY A 233 -10.68 -16.61 -19.58
CA GLY A 233 -11.76 -16.42 -18.61
C GLY A 233 -12.43 -15.06 -18.74
N MET A 234 -11.64 -13.99 -18.92
CA MET A 234 -12.16 -12.64 -19.16
C MET A 234 -13.08 -12.63 -20.40
N CYS A 235 -12.57 -13.10 -21.55
CA CYS A 235 -13.29 -13.06 -22.82
C CYS A 235 -14.56 -13.93 -22.85
N THR A 236 -14.54 -15.09 -22.18
CA THR A 236 -15.67 -16.03 -22.20
C THR A 236 -16.77 -15.68 -21.21
N THR A 237 -16.44 -14.96 -20.13
CA THR A 237 -17.40 -14.68 -19.05
C THR A 237 -17.95 -13.26 -19.10
N CYS A 238 -17.13 -12.28 -19.48
CA CYS A 238 -17.46 -10.85 -19.46
C CYS A 238 -17.31 -10.20 -20.85
N GLY A 239 -17.54 -10.96 -21.93
CA GLY A 239 -17.25 -10.51 -23.29
C GLY A 239 -18.03 -9.26 -23.72
N ALA A 240 -19.25 -9.07 -23.20
CA ALA A 240 -20.06 -7.88 -23.50
C ALA A 240 -19.47 -6.62 -22.85
N GLU A 241 -19.16 -6.69 -21.55
CA GLU A 241 -18.58 -5.60 -20.77
C GLU A 241 -17.16 -5.25 -21.26
N ILE A 242 -16.36 -6.25 -21.67
CA ILE A 242 -15.05 -6.02 -22.29
C ILE A 242 -15.21 -5.28 -23.61
N ARG A 243 -16.15 -5.70 -24.46
CA ARG A 243 -16.37 -5.04 -25.74
C ARG A 243 -16.78 -3.58 -25.53
N GLU A 244 -17.72 -3.32 -24.63
CA GLU A 244 -18.16 -1.96 -24.31
C GLU A 244 -17.01 -1.10 -23.78
N ALA A 245 -16.22 -1.63 -22.85
CA ALA A 245 -15.04 -0.96 -22.29
C ALA A 245 -13.96 -0.66 -23.34
N LEU A 246 -13.72 -1.56 -24.29
CA LEU A 246 -12.70 -1.35 -25.34
C LEU A 246 -13.18 -0.42 -26.47
N THR A 247 -14.50 -0.28 -26.65
CA THR A 247 -15.08 0.68 -27.62
C THR A 247 -15.16 2.10 -27.08
N ASP A 248 -15.13 2.27 -25.75
CA ASP A 248 -15.07 3.58 -25.11
C ASP A 248 -13.60 4.07 -25.02
N PRO A 249 -13.24 5.20 -25.66
CA PRO A 249 -11.84 5.66 -25.71
C PRO A 249 -11.23 5.97 -24.33
N GLU A 250 -12.01 6.54 -23.41
CA GLU A 250 -11.54 6.89 -22.06
C GLU A 250 -11.29 5.63 -21.22
N THR A 251 -12.22 4.69 -21.26
CA THR A 251 -12.10 3.40 -20.58
C THR A 251 -10.92 2.60 -21.14
N LYS A 252 -10.75 2.57 -22.46
CA LYS A 252 -9.60 1.91 -23.09
C LYS A 252 -8.28 2.53 -22.65
N ALA A 253 -8.19 3.87 -22.65
CA ALA A 253 -6.99 4.58 -22.16
C ALA A 253 -6.68 4.24 -20.70
N THR A 254 -7.71 4.19 -19.86
CA THR A 254 -7.60 3.75 -18.45
C THR A 254 -7.00 2.35 -18.36
N ILE A 255 -7.57 1.38 -19.08
CA ILE A 255 -7.13 -0.02 -19.05
C ILE A 255 -5.67 -0.14 -19.54
N ASP A 256 -5.30 0.58 -20.59
CA ASP A 256 -3.93 0.57 -21.10
C ASP A 256 -2.94 1.14 -20.07
N LEU A 257 -3.31 2.22 -19.37
CA LEU A 257 -2.51 2.84 -18.31
C LEU A 257 -2.42 1.96 -17.07
N LEU A 258 -3.52 1.35 -16.62
CA LEU A 258 -3.53 0.43 -15.47
C LEU A 258 -2.69 -0.83 -15.75
N ASN A 259 -2.67 -1.30 -17.01
CA ASN A 259 -1.80 -2.40 -17.42
C ASN A 259 -0.31 -2.02 -17.50
N ALA A 260 -0.01 -0.73 -17.71
CA ALA A 260 1.36 -0.21 -17.72
C ALA A 260 1.85 0.15 -16.31
N CYS A 261 0.92 0.46 -15.40
CA CYS A 261 1.16 0.68 -13.98
C CYS A 261 1.27 -0.67 -13.25
N ASP A 262 2.12 -0.78 -12.23
CA ASP A 262 1.99 -1.88 -11.28
C ASP A 262 0.77 -1.58 -10.41
N MET A 263 -0.30 -2.37 -10.50
CA MET A 263 -1.51 -2.11 -9.70
C MET A 263 -1.25 -2.15 -8.19
N ARG A 264 -0.12 -2.69 -7.74
CA ARG A 264 0.31 -2.61 -6.32
C ARG A 264 0.76 -1.19 -5.93
N ASP A 265 1.00 -0.30 -6.89
CA ASP A 265 1.07 1.15 -6.73
C ASP A 265 -0.36 1.73 -6.61
N GLN A 266 -0.85 1.78 -5.38
CA GLN A 266 -2.23 2.18 -5.10
C GLN A 266 -2.48 3.67 -5.44
N VAL A 267 -1.53 4.58 -5.15
CA VAL A 267 -1.66 5.99 -5.55
C VAL A 267 -1.71 6.13 -7.07
N GLY A 268 -0.76 5.50 -7.78
CA GLY A 268 -0.67 5.59 -9.24
C GLY A 268 -1.91 5.04 -9.93
N SER A 269 -2.36 3.85 -9.53
CA SER A 269 -3.59 3.23 -10.06
C SER A 269 -4.83 4.08 -9.76
N TYR A 270 -4.93 4.66 -8.56
CA TYR A 270 -6.05 5.51 -8.19
C TYR A 270 -6.10 6.81 -9.01
N ARG A 271 -4.96 7.46 -9.25
CA ARG A 271 -4.88 8.65 -10.12
C ARG A 271 -5.32 8.32 -11.55
N ILE A 272 -4.95 7.15 -12.07
CA ILE A 272 -5.40 6.69 -13.39
C ILE A 272 -6.93 6.54 -13.40
N ILE A 273 -7.51 5.83 -12.42
CA ILE A 273 -8.96 5.59 -12.34
C ILE A 273 -9.73 6.91 -12.28
N VAL A 274 -9.35 7.83 -11.39
CA VAL A 274 -10.04 9.12 -11.23
C VAL A 274 -9.92 10.00 -12.47
N SER A 275 -8.82 9.88 -13.23
CA SER A 275 -8.62 10.68 -14.45
C SER A 275 -9.59 10.31 -15.58
N TYR A 276 -10.14 9.09 -15.55
CA TYR A 276 -10.92 8.50 -16.64
C TYR A 276 -12.09 7.65 -16.12
N GLU A 277 -12.71 8.06 -15.01
CA GLU A 277 -13.78 7.30 -14.36
C GLU A 277 -15.05 7.29 -15.23
N THR A 278 -15.40 6.13 -15.80
CA THR A 278 -16.60 5.95 -16.63
C THR A 278 -17.51 4.83 -16.09
N PRO A 279 -18.82 4.87 -16.40
CA PRO A 279 -19.72 3.74 -16.10
C PRO A 279 -19.26 2.41 -16.72
N GLN A 280 -18.64 2.45 -17.90
CA GLN A 280 -18.12 1.29 -18.62
C GLN A 280 -16.95 0.65 -17.87
N LEU A 281 -16.03 1.46 -17.33
CA LEU A 281 -14.93 0.99 -16.49
C LEU A 281 -15.45 0.30 -15.22
N GLU A 282 -16.48 0.85 -14.59
CA GLU A 282 -17.12 0.26 -13.41
C GLU A 282 -17.76 -1.09 -13.73
N GLN A 283 -18.54 -1.20 -14.82
CA GLN A 283 -19.18 -2.46 -15.21
C GLN A 283 -18.15 -3.53 -15.63
N PHE A 284 -17.11 -3.12 -16.34
CA PHE A 284 -15.97 -3.98 -16.68
C PHE A 284 -15.32 -4.56 -15.42
N SER A 285 -14.99 -3.71 -14.45
CA SER A 285 -14.37 -4.09 -13.19
C SER A 285 -15.29 -4.98 -12.36
N LEU A 286 -16.58 -4.62 -12.25
CA LEU A 286 -17.60 -5.37 -11.53
C LEU A 286 -17.77 -6.79 -12.09
N CYS A 287 -17.81 -6.95 -13.43
CA CYS A 287 -17.95 -8.26 -14.03
C CYS A 287 -16.71 -9.14 -13.78
N LEU A 288 -15.52 -8.62 -14.09
CA LEU A 288 -14.28 -9.40 -14.06
C LEU A 288 -13.81 -9.72 -12.65
N LEU A 289 -13.81 -8.73 -11.77
CA LEU A 289 -13.21 -8.80 -10.45
C LEU A 289 -14.22 -9.30 -9.44
N GLN A 290 -15.39 -8.67 -9.38
CA GLN A 290 -16.32 -8.87 -8.27
C GLN A 290 -17.30 -10.02 -8.49
N LYS A 291 -17.92 -10.11 -9.69
CA LYS A 291 -18.93 -11.15 -9.98
C LYS A 291 -18.30 -12.49 -10.30
N ASN A 292 -17.23 -12.48 -11.11
CA ASN A 292 -16.62 -13.72 -11.62
C ASN A 292 -15.25 -14.03 -11.02
N ASN A 293 -14.59 -13.05 -10.39
CA ASN A 293 -13.24 -13.17 -9.82
C ASN A 293 -12.29 -13.97 -10.73
N VAL A 294 -12.18 -13.53 -11.98
CA VAL A 294 -11.46 -14.27 -13.04
C VAL A 294 -9.99 -14.53 -12.67
N PHE A 295 -9.41 -13.69 -11.82
CA PHE A 295 -8.02 -13.80 -11.36
C PHE A 295 -7.85 -14.65 -10.09
N GLY A 296 -8.95 -15.11 -9.48
CA GLY A 296 -8.95 -15.91 -8.26
C GLY A 296 -8.29 -15.19 -7.07
N CYS A 297 -8.44 -13.86 -6.99
CA CYS A 297 -7.87 -13.06 -5.92
C CYS A 297 -8.72 -13.14 -4.65
N ASP A 298 -8.06 -13.27 -3.50
CA ASP A 298 -8.71 -13.33 -2.18
C ASP A 298 -7.79 -12.75 -1.10
N ALA A 299 -7.45 -11.46 -1.26
CA ALA A 299 -6.65 -10.75 -0.27
C ALA A 299 -7.40 -10.65 1.06
N ARG A 300 -6.72 -10.89 2.17
CA ARG A 300 -7.30 -10.83 3.51
C ARG A 300 -7.02 -9.48 4.16
N ILE A 301 -7.91 -9.04 5.03
CA ILE A 301 -7.60 -7.93 5.94
C ILE A 301 -6.50 -8.42 6.89
N LEU A 302 -5.51 -7.56 7.16
CA LEU A 302 -4.42 -7.90 8.06
C LEU A 302 -4.91 -7.84 9.50
N ASP A 303 -4.61 -8.88 10.27
CA ASP A 303 -4.96 -8.95 11.70
C ASP A 303 -3.86 -8.36 12.61
N GLU A 304 -2.70 -8.03 12.02
CA GLU A 304 -1.57 -7.37 12.68
C GLU A 304 -1.29 -6.00 12.04
N PRO A 305 -0.83 -5.00 12.81
CA PRO A 305 -0.60 -5.07 14.25
C PRO A 305 -1.89 -5.13 15.06
N ARG A 306 -1.85 -5.85 16.19
CA ARG A 306 -2.94 -5.88 17.17
C ARG A 306 -3.10 -4.55 17.90
N VAL A 307 -3.97 -3.68 17.39
CA VAL A 307 -4.19 -2.34 17.95
C VAL A 307 -5.30 -2.34 19.02
N PRO A 308 -5.01 -1.96 20.28
CA PRO A 308 -6.02 -1.87 21.33
C PRO A 308 -6.94 -0.66 21.13
N LEU A 309 -8.20 -0.80 21.55
CA LEU A 309 -9.21 0.26 21.50
C LEU A 309 -9.06 1.27 22.66
N LEU A 310 -9.43 2.53 22.40
CA LEU A 310 -9.59 3.53 23.45
C LEU A 310 -10.63 3.04 24.48
N SER A 311 -10.20 2.89 25.74
CA SER A 311 -11.03 2.34 26.82
C SER A 311 -11.80 3.40 27.59
N GLN A 312 -11.18 4.55 27.83
CA GLN A 312 -11.74 5.67 28.56
C GLN A 312 -11.55 6.98 27.80
N TRP A 313 -12.51 7.88 27.92
CA TRP A 313 -12.46 9.21 27.36
C TRP A 313 -13.17 10.17 28.31
N ARG A 314 -12.52 11.28 28.68
CA ARG A 314 -13.00 12.23 29.71
C ARG A 314 -13.32 11.59 31.07
N GLY A 315 -12.56 10.56 31.44
CA GLY A 315 -12.79 9.80 32.68
C GLY A 315 -14.01 8.88 32.66
N GLU A 316 -14.74 8.80 31.54
CA GLU A 316 -15.85 7.87 31.35
C GLU A 316 -15.43 6.69 30.46
N ARG A 317 -16.12 5.56 30.61
CA ARG A 317 -15.91 4.38 29.76
C ARG A 317 -16.39 4.65 28.33
N VAL A 318 -15.62 4.19 27.33
CA VAL A 318 -16.05 4.21 25.93
C VAL A 318 -17.08 3.09 25.68
N ASP A 319 -18.35 3.48 25.58
CA ASP A 319 -19.45 2.64 25.10
C ASP A 319 -19.78 2.95 23.63
N GLN A 320 -20.80 2.30 23.07
CA GLN A 320 -21.17 2.51 21.66
C GLN A 320 -21.65 3.95 21.37
N ARG A 321 -22.25 4.63 22.35
CA ARG A 321 -22.67 6.04 22.18
C ARG A 321 -21.44 6.94 22.11
N VAL A 322 -20.49 6.77 23.03
CA VAL A 322 -19.23 7.53 23.04
C VAL A 322 -18.42 7.25 21.76
N ALA A 323 -18.32 5.99 21.34
CA ALA A 323 -17.62 5.62 20.11
C ALA A 323 -18.22 6.28 18.86
N ARG A 324 -19.56 6.36 18.77
CA ARG A 324 -20.24 7.09 17.68
C ARG A 324 -19.92 8.58 17.73
N GLN A 325 -19.97 9.18 18.91
CA GLN A 325 -19.65 10.61 19.10
C GLN A 325 -18.20 10.94 18.69
N LEU A 326 -17.25 10.05 18.98
CA LEU A 326 -15.85 10.19 18.56
C LEU A 326 -15.70 10.12 17.02
N PHE A 327 -16.39 9.18 16.36
CA PHE A 327 -16.40 9.10 14.89
C PHE A 327 -17.05 10.33 14.26
N ILE A 328 -18.23 10.73 14.73
CA ILE A 328 -18.99 11.89 14.23
C ILE A 328 -18.24 13.21 14.47
N GLY A 329 -17.54 13.35 15.60
CA GLY A 329 -16.71 14.50 15.92
C GLY A 329 -17.48 15.82 15.88
N HIS A 330 -17.06 16.69 14.95
CA HIS A 330 -17.56 18.06 14.79
C HIS A 330 -18.75 18.20 13.85
N PHE A 331 -19.17 17.12 13.19
CA PHE A 331 -20.19 17.19 12.15
C PHE A 331 -21.52 17.73 12.67
N GLU A 332 -22.20 18.56 11.88
CA GLU A 332 -23.51 19.10 12.18
C GLU A 332 -24.60 18.01 12.14
N CYS A 333 -24.75 17.28 13.24
CA CYS A 333 -25.88 16.38 13.46
C CYS A 333 -26.24 16.25 14.95
N ASP A 334 -27.42 15.69 15.22
CA ASP A 334 -27.96 15.57 16.59
C ASP A 334 -27.20 14.57 17.47
N GLU A 335 -26.56 13.57 16.87
CA GLU A 335 -25.75 12.59 17.59
C GLU A 335 -24.31 13.06 17.87
N ALA A 336 -23.91 14.22 17.31
CA ALA A 336 -22.61 14.81 17.61
C ALA A 336 -22.47 15.13 19.11
N HIS A 337 -21.23 15.12 19.60
CA HIS A 337 -20.98 15.35 21.01
C HIS A 337 -21.45 16.75 21.46
N PRO A 338 -22.08 16.94 22.64
CA PRO A 338 -22.60 18.24 23.06
C PRO A 338 -21.58 19.39 23.03
N MET A 339 -20.31 19.13 23.36
CA MET A 339 -19.25 20.14 23.25
C MET A 339 -18.98 20.61 21.82
N SER A 340 -19.18 19.77 20.80
CA SER A 340 -19.05 20.22 19.41
C SER A 340 -20.24 21.06 18.96
N ARG A 341 -21.35 21.14 19.74
CA ARG A 341 -22.51 21.98 19.39
C ARG A 341 -22.14 23.46 19.21
N ALA A 342 -21.18 23.96 19.98
CA ALA A 342 -20.69 25.33 19.86
C ALA A 342 -19.74 25.56 18.66
N SER A 343 -19.29 24.46 18.04
CA SER A 343 -18.28 24.44 16.97
C SER A 343 -18.66 23.43 15.87
N ARG A 344 -19.96 23.34 15.53
CA ARG A 344 -20.43 22.42 14.49
C ARG A 344 -19.85 22.83 13.15
N LEU A 345 -19.39 21.84 12.40
CA LEU A 345 -18.77 21.98 11.11
C LEU A 345 -19.52 21.12 10.08
N PRO A 346 -19.41 21.44 8.78
CA PRO A 346 -19.99 20.62 7.73
C PRO A 346 -19.19 19.32 7.49
N TRP A 347 -18.20 19.01 8.33
CA TRP A 347 -17.43 17.77 8.33
C TRP A 347 -17.21 17.27 9.76
N SER A 348 -16.88 15.98 9.91
CA SER A 348 -16.50 15.40 11.19
C SER A 348 -15.08 15.77 11.57
N TRP A 349 -14.15 15.57 10.63
CA TRP A 349 -12.72 15.76 10.83
C TRP A 349 -12.03 16.17 9.53
N LYS A 350 -10.93 16.88 9.64
CA LYS A 350 -9.93 17.08 8.58
C LYS A 350 -8.69 16.27 8.92
N VAL A 351 -8.12 15.56 7.95
CA VAL A 351 -6.90 14.76 8.15
C VAL A 351 -5.70 15.70 8.26
N VAL A 352 -4.93 15.58 9.35
CA VAL A 352 -3.70 16.34 9.60
C VAL A 352 -2.51 15.66 8.92
N CYS A 353 -2.38 14.37 9.16
CA CYS A 353 -1.37 13.49 8.59
C CYS A 353 -1.83 12.04 8.72
N GLY A 354 -1.22 11.13 7.96
CA GLY A 354 -1.52 9.71 8.06
C GLY A 354 -0.43 8.82 7.47
N ALA A 355 -0.54 7.52 7.68
CA ALA A 355 0.26 6.53 6.96
C ALA A 355 -0.69 5.59 6.19
N ASN A 356 -0.81 5.78 4.87
CA ASN A 356 -1.60 4.94 3.97
C ASN A 356 -0.88 4.85 2.62
N PRO A 357 -0.79 3.66 1.99
CA PRO A 357 -0.25 3.54 0.64
C PRO A 357 -1.14 4.15 -0.45
N ALA A 358 -2.40 4.52 -0.16
CA ALA A 358 -3.36 5.05 -1.13
C ALA A 358 -3.75 6.50 -0.84
N TYR A 359 -4.55 6.73 0.21
CA TYR A 359 -5.28 7.99 0.34
C TYR A 359 -4.43 9.14 0.90
N ASP A 360 -3.43 8.86 1.73
CA ASP A 360 -2.67 9.90 2.45
C ASP A 360 -1.70 10.68 1.56
N ALA A 361 -1.51 10.23 0.31
CA ALA A 361 -0.86 11.01 -0.74
C ALA A 361 -1.76 12.10 -1.33
N PHE A 362 -3.07 12.08 -1.04
CA PHE A 362 -4.03 13.06 -1.53
C PHE A 362 -4.26 14.16 -0.48
N PRO A 363 -4.15 15.43 -0.86
CA PRO A 363 -4.32 16.53 0.09
C PRO A 363 -5.80 16.92 0.26
N ALA A 364 -6.06 17.84 1.18
CA ALA A 364 -7.37 18.43 1.48
C ALA A 364 -8.47 17.39 1.79
N GLN A 365 -8.23 16.52 2.78
CA GLN A 365 -9.14 15.42 3.09
C GLN A 365 -10.12 15.74 4.21
N HIS A 366 -11.40 15.73 3.88
CA HIS A 366 -12.52 15.81 4.81
C HIS A 366 -13.08 14.42 5.09
N GLN A 367 -13.39 14.18 6.36
CA GLN A 367 -14.00 12.97 6.87
C GLN A 367 -15.40 13.33 7.36
N ILE A 368 -16.43 12.63 6.88
CA ILE A 368 -17.83 12.95 7.20
C ILE A 368 -18.52 11.69 7.69
N PHE A 369 -18.68 11.57 9.00
CA PHE A 369 -19.37 10.46 9.67
C PHE A 369 -20.72 10.95 10.19
N TYR A 370 -21.78 10.21 9.86
CA TYR A 370 -23.14 10.59 10.25
C TYR A 370 -24.06 9.38 10.45
N PRO A 371 -25.14 9.50 11.23
CA PRO A 371 -26.08 8.41 11.46
C PRO A 371 -26.79 7.95 10.18
N SER A 372 -27.00 6.62 10.05
CA SER A 372 -27.95 6.09 9.07
C SER A 372 -29.38 6.30 9.56
N LYS A 373 -30.28 6.74 8.66
CA LYS A 373 -31.71 6.84 9.00
C LYS A 373 -32.40 5.47 9.04
N LYS A 374 -31.78 4.45 8.43
CA LYS A 374 -32.29 3.07 8.37
C LYS A 374 -31.79 2.16 9.49
N SER A 375 -30.74 2.55 10.23
CA SER A 375 -30.13 1.69 11.25
C SER A 375 -29.52 2.52 12.37
N SER A 376 -30.08 2.40 13.59
CA SER A 376 -29.61 3.12 14.78
C SER A 376 -28.19 2.73 15.23
N SER A 377 -27.71 1.55 14.84
CA SER A 377 -26.35 1.09 15.15
C SER A 377 -25.33 1.45 14.08
N ALA A 378 -25.76 1.81 12.86
CA ALA A 378 -24.87 2.07 11.75
C ALA A 378 -24.51 3.55 11.65
N LEU A 379 -23.36 3.82 11.06
CA LEU A 379 -23.01 5.15 10.54
C LEU A 379 -22.81 5.04 9.02
N TRP A 380 -22.90 6.17 8.35
CA TRP A 380 -22.33 6.40 7.04
C TRP A 380 -21.02 7.16 7.19
N TYR A 381 -20.12 6.91 6.26
CA TYR A 381 -18.84 7.61 6.14
C TYR A 381 -18.62 8.04 4.70
N ASP A 382 -18.53 9.34 4.49
CA ASP A 382 -18.32 9.95 3.19
C ASP A 382 -17.01 10.73 3.17
N PRO A 383 -15.86 10.11 2.87
CA PRO A 383 -14.63 10.88 2.70
C PRO A 383 -14.70 11.71 1.42
N VAL A 384 -14.19 12.93 1.52
CA VAL A 384 -14.04 13.87 0.40
C VAL A 384 -12.60 14.34 0.36
N PHE A 385 -11.92 14.15 -0.76
CA PHE A 385 -10.50 14.49 -0.90
C PHE A 385 -10.16 14.98 -2.30
N LYS A 386 -9.08 15.75 -2.40
CA LYS A 386 -8.64 16.33 -3.66
C LYS A 386 -7.65 15.40 -4.36
N VAL A 387 -7.87 15.13 -5.63
CA VAL A 387 -6.97 14.32 -6.46
C VAL A 387 -6.46 15.18 -7.62
N GLU A 388 -5.16 15.09 -7.90
CA GLU A 388 -4.58 15.61 -9.13
C GLU A 388 -4.61 14.54 -10.21
N THR A 389 -5.40 14.76 -11.25
CA THR A 389 -5.53 13.88 -12.41
C THR A 389 -4.24 13.87 -13.24
N LEU A 390 -4.09 12.93 -14.16
CA LEU A 390 -2.89 12.78 -14.99
C LEU A 390 -2.67 13.95 -15.96
N ASP A 391 -3.73 14.68 -16.31
CA ASP A 391 -3.67 15.91 -17.09
C ASP A 391 -3.47 17.17 -16.23
N GLY A 392 -3.20 17.01 -14.92
CA GLY A 392 -2.86 18.09 -13.99
C GLY A 392 -4.04 18.86 -13.41
N ARG A 393 -5.29 18.45 -13.67
CA ARG A 393 -6.47 19.07 -13.04
C ARG A 393 -6.61 18.60 -11.59
N SER A 394 -7.09 19.49 -10.73
CA SER A 394 -7.54 19.13 -9.38
C SER A 394 -9.04 18.85 -9.39
N VAL A 395 -9.45 17.71 -8.81
CA VAL A 395 -10.86 17.32 -8.72
C VAL A 395 -11.22 16.84 -7.31
N TRP A 396 -12.45 17.11 -6.89
CA TRP A 396 -13.00 16.51 -5.67
C TRP A 396 -13.45 15.08 -5.92
N THR A 397 -13.03 14.20 -5.03
CA THR A 397 -13.42 12.80 -5.04
C THR A 397 -14.18 12.49 -3.76
N LYS A 398 -15.38 11.93 -3.91
CA LYS A 398 -16.23 11.50 -2.78
C LYS A 398 -16.48 9.99 -2.85
N ARG A 399 -16.45 9.32 -1.70
CA ARG A 399 -16.80 7.90 -1.54
C ARG A 399 -17.91 7.74 -0.51
N HIS A 400 -18.50 6.55 -0.44
CA HIS A 400 -19.65 6.27 0.41
C HIS A 400 -19.52 4.89 1.06
N TYR A 401 -19.25 4.88 2.37
CA TYR A 401 -19.02 3.67 3.14
C TYR A 401 -20.12 3.45 4.15
N ARG A 402 -20.60 2.21 4.24
CA ARG A 402 -21.40 1.76 5.36
C ARG A 402 -20.49 1.38 6.53
N CYS A 403 -20.73 1.96 7.70
CA CYS A 403 -20.00 1.67 8.93
C CYS A 403 -20.86 0.84 9.88
N MET A 404 -20.38 -0.34 10.24
CA MET A 404 -21.05 -1.24 11.17
C MET A 404 -20.15 -1.50 12.39
N PRO A 405 -20.68 -1.51 13.63
CA PRO A 405 -19.89 -1.91 14.80
C PRO A 405 -19.32 -3.30 14.60
N ARG A 406 -18.06 -3.51 15.03
CA ARG A 406 -17.33 -4.76 14.88
C ARG A 406 -16.98 -5.32 16.25
N GLN A 407 -17.01 -6.65 16.39
CA GLN A 407 -16.48 -7.31 17.58
C GLN A 407 -14.97 -7.52 17.45
N VAL A 408 -14.25 -7.30 18.55
CA VAL A 408 -12.80 -7.56 18.62
C VAL A 408 -12.51 -8.68 19.62
N PRO A 409 -11.39 -9.39 19.46
CA PRO A 409 -10.86 -10.28 20.49
C PRO A 409 -10.74 -9.60 21.87
N ALA A 410 -10.89 -10.38 22.94
CA ALA A 410 -10.93 -9.85 24.31
C ALA A 410 -9.64 -9.11 24.72
N ASP A 411 -8.49 -9.45 24.13
CA ASP A 411 -7.21 -8.79 24.37
C ASP A 411 -7.10 -7.41 23.68
N LEU A 412 -7.97 -7.11 22.71
CA LEU A 412 -8.04 -5.81 22.02
C LEU A 412 -9.24 -4.96 22.46
N ALA A 413 -10.20 -5.59 23.14
CA ALA A 413 -11.35 -4.91 23.67
C ALA A 413 -10.94 -3.84 24.69
N GLY A 414 -11.70 -2.76 24.73
CA GLY A 414 -11.59 -1.78 25.80
C GLY A 414 -11.97 -2.39 27.15
N GLU A 415 -11.91 -1.57 28.21
CA GLU A 415 -12.21 -2.01 29.56
C GLU A 415 -13.57 -2.74 29.65
N TYR A 416 -13.60 -3.83 30.41
CA TYR A 416 -14.73 -4.75 30.57
C TYR A 416 -15.20 -5.45 29.28
N GLY A 417 -14.30 -5.67 28.32
CA GLY A 417 -14.60 -6.45 27.10
C GLY A 417 -15.45 -5.71 26.07
N SER A 418 -15.45 -4.37 26.07
CA SER A 418 -16.17 -3.57 25.08
C SER A 418 -15.46 -3.55 23.73
N SER A 419 -16.17 -3.84 22.65
CA SER A 419 -15.69 -3.60 21.28
C SER A 419 -16.07 -2.20 20.75
N ALA A 420 -16.54 -1.30 21.61
CA ALA A 420 -16.87 0.07 21.20
C ALA A 420 -15.62 0.80 20.69
N GLY A 421 -15.76 1.49 19.55
CA GLY A 421 -14.64 2.11 18.85
C GLY A 421 -14.06 1.23 17.73
N ALA A 422 -14.49 -0.03 17.61
CA ALA A 422 -14.19 -0.89 16.47
C ALA A 422 -15.33 -0.90 15.44
N TRP A 423 -14.99 -0.63 14.19
CA TRP A 423 -15.95 -0.53 13.09
C TRP A 423 -15.48 -1.35 11.89
N THR A 424 -16.44 -1.85 11.12
CA THR A 424 -16.24 -2.37 9.77
C THR A 424 -16.82 -1.37 8.80
N LEU A 425 -15.98 -0.81 7.94
CA LEU A 425 -16.36 0.05 6.85
C LEU A 425 -16.41 -0.79 5.57
N THR A 426 -17.45 -0.60 4.76
CA THR A 426 -17.61 -1.33 3.50
C THR A 426 -18.14 -0.39 2.42
N THR A 427 -17.48 -0.39 1.27
CA THR A 427 -17.90 0.36 0.08
C THR A 427 -17.90 -0.56 -1.13
N LEU A 428 -18.73 -0.25 -2.11
CA LEU A 428 -18.58 -0.71 -3.49
C LEU A 428 -18.15 0.52 -4.29
N ASP A 429 -16.89 0.56 -4.71
CA ASP A 429 -16.33 1.66 -5.48
C ASP A 429 -15.65 1.12 -6.73
N ASN A 430 -15.91 1.74 -7.88
CA ASN A 430 -15.36 1.32 -9.18
C ASN A 430 -15.54 -0.19 -9.48
N GLY A 431 -16.66 -0.76 -9.05
CA GLY A 431 -17.00 -2.18 -9.26
C GLY A 431 -16.28 -3.14 -8.32
N VAL A 432 -15.52 -2.66 -7.34
CA VAL A 432 -14.77 -3.47 -6.37
C VAL A 432 -15.28 -3.18 -4.96
N VAL A 433 -15.59 -4.25 -4.21
CA VAL A 433 -15.89 -4.12 -2.79
C VAL A 433 -14.58 -3.98 -2.01
N SER A 434 -14.45 -2.86 -1.29
CA SER A 434 -13.43 -2.71 -0.25
C SER A 434 -14.05 -2.86 1.13
N LYS A 435 -13.34 -3.53 2.02
CA LYS A 435 -13.70 -3.71 3.42
C LYS A 435 -12.54 -3.31 4.31
N GLU A 436 -12.83 -2.50 5.32
CA GLU A 436 -11.83 -1.96 6.24
C GLU A 436 -12.28 -2.13 7.69
N HIS A 437 -11.34 -2.48 8.57
CA HIS A 437 -11.52 -2.55 10.00
C HIS A 437 -10.90 -1.32 10.65
N TRP A 438 -11.74 -0.39 11.12
CA TRP A 438 -11.32 0.84 11.77
C TRP A 438 -11.38 0.70 13.30
N SER A 439 -10.45 1.38 13.98
CA SER A 439 -10.30 1.37 15.43
C SER A 439 -9.99 2.79 15.94
N THR A 440 -10.72 3.27 16.95
CA THR A 440 -10.32 4.48 17.69
C THR A 440 -9.21 4.14 18.66
N VAL A 441 -8.04 4.74 18.47
CA VAL A 441 -6.82 4.42 19.23
C VAL A 441 -6.62 5.38 20.39
N ASP A 442 -6.89 6.66 20.16
CA ASP A 442 -6.83 7.73 21.15
C ASP A 442 -7.60 8.96 20.68
N ALA A 443 -8.03 9.81 21.60
CA ALA A 443 -8.70 11.07 21.29
C ALA A 443 -8.51 12.10 22.41
N ALA A 444 -8.33 13.36 22.04
CA ALA A 444 -8.32 14.46 23.00
C ALA A 444 -9.67 14.56 23.70
N ASP A 445 -9.66 14.89 25.00
CA ASP A 445 -10.89 15.09 25.76
C ASP A 445 -11.71 16.21 25.14
N ASP A 446 -11.11 17.30 24.68
CA ASP A 446 -11.80 18.43 24.05
C ASP A 446 -12.17 18.22 22.57
N LEU A 447 -11.93 17.04 21.99
CA LEU A 447 -12.06 16.74 20.56
C LEU A 447 -11.15 17.61 19.66
N SER A 448 -10.09 18.23 20.18
CA SER A 448 -9.11 18.94 19.34
C SER A 448 -8.40 18.01 18.35
N TRP A 449 -8.24 16.74 18.72
CA TRP A 449 -7.68 15.72 17.84
C TRP A 449 -8.18 14.30 18.14
N ILE A 450 -8.04 13.42 17.15
CA ILE A 450 -8.31 11.99 17.25
C ILE A 450 -7.33 11.18 16.41
N VAL A 451 -6.95 9.99 16.88
CA VAL A 451 -6.13 9.02 16.16
C VAL A 451 -6.95 7.77 15.83
N PHE A 452 -7.03 7.46 14.54
CA PHE A 452 -7.61 6.23 14.03
C PHE A 452 -6.53 5.29 13.51
N HIS A 453 -6.81 3.99 13.59
CA HIS A 453 -6.09 2.95 12.87
C HIS A 453 -7.08 2.20 11.99
N TYR A 454 -6.64 1.76 10.80
CA TYR A 454 -7.40 0.82 9.99
C TYR A 454 -6.51 -0.23 9.34
N SER A 455 -7.10 -1.40 9.09
CA SER A 455 -6.59 -2.35 8.11
C SER A 455 -7.68 -2.68 7.12
N GLY A 456 -7.34 -2.68 5.83
CA GLY A 456 -8.29 -2.85 4.73
C GLY A 456 -7.85 -3.91 3.75
N ALA A 457 -8.82 -4.37 2.97
CA ALA A 457 -8.57 -5.20 1.81
C ALA A 457 -9.60 -4.94 0.71
N ALA A 458 -9.10 -4.85 -0.51
CA ALA A 458 -9.87 -5.03 -1.73
C ALA A 458 -9.60 -6.45 -2.23
N ALA A 459 -10.29 -7.42 -1.63
CA ALA A 459 -9.94 -8.84 -1.70
C ALA A 459 -9.84 -9.36 -3.15
N VAL A 460 -10.80 -8.98 -3.98
CA VAL A 460 -10.94 -9.43 -5.37
C VAL A 460 -9.93 -8.80 -6.34
N VAL A 461 -9.17 -7.80 -5.89
CA VAL A 461 -8.02 -7.26 -6.64
C VAL A 461 -6.67 -7.64 -6.02
N GLY A 462 -6.69 -8.46 -4.96
CA GLY A 462 -5.47 -8.98 -4.37
C GLY A 462 -4.72 -7.98 -3.47
N GLN A 463 -5.38 -6.93 -3.01
CA GLN A 463 -4.76 -5.86 -2.23
C GLN A 463 -5.21 -5.87 -0.78
N SER A 464 -4.23 -5.73 0.11
CA SER A 464 -4.39 -5.54 1.53
C SER A 464 -3.51 -4.37 1.96
N TYR A 465 -3.96 -3.59 2.94
CA TYR A 465 -3.27 -2.39 3.40
C TYR A 465 -3.56 -2.14 4.88
N LEU A 466 -2.71 -1.32 5.48
CA LEU A 466 -2.89 -0.81 6.83
C LEU A 466 -2.64 0.69 6.85
N GLY A 467 -3.11 1.33 7.90
CA GLY A 467 -2.77 2.72 8.11
C GLY A 467 -3.32 3.33 9.38
N GLY A 468 -3.03 4.62 9.54
CA GLY A 468 -3.53 5.39 10.65
C GLY A 468 -3.60 6.86 10.31
N LEU A 469 -4.54 7.57 10.94
CA LEU A 469 -4.82 8.99 10.68
C LEU A 469 -4.76 9.77 11.98
N LEU A 470 -4.11 10.92 11.93
CA LEU A 470 -4.35 11.99 12.88
C LEU A 470 -5.36 12.95 12.24
N CYS A 471 -6.40 13.25 12.98
CA CYS A 471 -7.50 14.10 12.55
C CYS A 471 -7.69 15.25 13.54
N SER A 472 -8.02 16.44 13.03
CA SER A 472 -8.40 17.61 13.83
C SER A 472 -9.59 18.32 13.20
N ALA A 473 -10.14 19.32 13.87
CA ALA A 473 -11.29 20.07 13.36
C ALA A 473 -10.94 20.88 12.09
N ASP A 474 -9.72 21.39 11.98
CA ASP A 474 -9.27 22.32 10.94
C ASP A 474 -8.17 21.75 10.03
N GLY A 475 -7.69 20.52 10.31
CA GLY A 475 -6.63 19.87 9.54
C GLY A 475 -5.23 20.31 9.95
N ARG A 476 -5.11 21.16 10.98
CA ARG A 476 -3.82 21.62 11.51
C ARG A 476 -3.32 20.70 12.60
N TRP A 477 -2.01 20.73 12.79
CA TRP A 477 -1.38 20.05 13.92
C TRP A 477 -1.99 20.51 15.24
N PRO A 478 -2.29 19.59 16.17
CA PRO A 478 -2.75 19.96 17.51
C PRO A 478 -1.68 20.72 18.32
N ARG A 479 -1.93 20.98 19.60
CA ARG A 479 -0.97 21.68 20.44
C ARG A 479 0.31 20.86 20.61
N ASP A 480 1.46 21.52 20.71
CA ASP A 480 2.75 20.84 20.95
C ASP A 480 2.72 19.91 22.19
N ALA A 481 1.98 20.30 23.23
CA ALA A 481 1.79 19.50 24.44
C ALA A 481 1.12 18.13 24.19
N ASP A 482 0.41 17.98 23.08
CA ASP A 482 -0.26 16.73 22.70
C ASP A 482 0.67 15.77 21.91
N TYR A 483 1.85 16.21 21.49
CA TYR A 483 2.76 15.46 20.60
C TYR A 483 3.07 14.06 21.11
N GLU A 484 3.55 13.93 22.35
CA GLU A 484 3.96 12.63 22.92
C GLU A 484 2.78 11.65 23.04
N ARG A 485 1.58 12.15 23.32
CA ARG A 485 0.37 11.33 23.40
C ARG A 485 -0.05 10.82 22.01
N ILE A 486 0.02 11.68 21.01
CA ILE A 486 -0.23 11.33 19.60
C ILE A 486 0.81 10.30 19.12
N ALA A 487 2.10 10.54 19.39
CA ALA A 487 3.17 9.61 19.03
C ALA A 487 3.03 8.26 19.74
N ALA A 488 2.60 8.25 21.00
CA ALA A 488 2.28 7.01 21.71
C ALA A 488 1.09 6.27 21.08
N ALA A 489 0.08 6.98 20.57
CA ALA A 489 -1.04 6.37 19.86
C ALA A 489 -0.59 5.70 18.55
N PHE A 490 0.19 6.38 17.70
CA PHE A 490 0.72 5.78 16.47
C PHE A 490 1.64 4.58 16.75
N ARG A 491 2.48 4.64 17.80
CA ARG A 491 3.30 3.48 18.19
C ARG A 491 2.46 2.25 18.55
N ARG A 492 1.27 2.42 19.14
CA ARG A 492 0.31 1.31 19.37
C ARG A 492 -0.23 0.73 18.04
N CYS A 493 -0.27 1.54 16.99
CA CYS A 493 -0.59 1.13 15.63
C CYS A 493 0.59 0.48 14.88
N GLY A 494 1.76 0.34 15.52
CA GLY A 494 2.99 -0.11 14.83
C GLY A 494 3.52 0.89 13.80
N ILE A 495 3.11 2.16 13.91
CA ILE A 495 3.49 3.26 13.01
C ILE A 495 4.35 4.26 13.80
N GLU A 496 5.45 4.68 13.22
CA GLU A 496 6.31 5.72 13.77
C GLU A 496 5.98 7.08 13.16
N MET A 497 6.22 8.17 13.90
CA MET A 497 5.88 9.52 13.44
C MET A 497 6.58 9.89 12.13
N TRP A 498 7.81 9.42 11.91
CA TRP A 498 8.54 9.67 10.67
C TRP A 498 7.98 8.93 9.44
N GLU A 499 7.04 7.99 9.63
CA GLU A 499 6.36 7.30 8.53
C GLU A 499 5.12 8.06 8.03
N LEU A 500 4.66 9.06 8.79
CA LEU A 500 3.44 9.79 8.46
C LEU A 500 3.69 10.77 7.31
N TYR A 501 2.73 10.83 6.39
CA TYR A 501 2.62 11.80 5.33
C TYR A 501 1.74 12.96 5.77
N GLY A 502 2.06 14.18 5.32
CA GLY A 502 1.11 15.27 5.31
C GLY A 502 1.47 16.47 6.18
N HIS A 503 2.51 16.38 6.99
CA HIS A 503 2.93 17.49 7.86
C HIS A 503 4.44 17.44 8.02
N GLY A 504 5.19 18.51 7.73
CA GLY A 504 6.64 18.50 7.99
C GLY A 504 6.98 18.75 9.48
N PRO A 505 8.24 19.01 9.85
CA PRO A 505 8.64 19.07 11.25
C PRO A 505 7.92 20.17 12.06
N PRO A 506 7.57 19.92 13.34
CA PRO A 506 7.06 20.91 14.28
C PRO A 506 7.90 22.19 14.27
N GLY A 507 7.24 23.33 14.14
CA GLY A 507 7.87 24.66 14.15
C GLY A 507 8.57 25.09 12.86
N LEU A 508 8.66 24.25 11.82
CA LEU A 508 9.43 24.56 10.59
C LEU A 508 8.68 24.43 9.26
N SER A 509 7.44 23.94 9.21
CA SER A 509 6.77 23.72 7.90
C SER A 509 5.25 23.71 7.92
N SER A 510 4.69 24.08 6.76
CA SER A 510 3.29 23.98 6.34
C SER A 510 2.85 22.52 6.11
N SER A 511 1.62 22.18 6.48
CA SER A 511 0.98 20.91 6.14
C SER A 511 0.93 20.72 4.61
N PHE A 512 1.31 19.54 4.11
CA PHE A 512 1.05 19.14 2.72
C PHE A 512 -0.46 18.92 2.49
N MET A 513 -1.16 18.43 3.52
CA MET A 513 -2.61 18.20 3.45
C MET A 513 -3.37 19.51 3.26
N TRP A 514 -2.95 20.57 3.95
CA TRP A 514 -3.61 21.87 3.98
C TRP A 514 -2.61 23.01 3.79
N THR A 515 -2.07 23.12 2.57
CA THR A 515 -1.26 24.28 2.19
C THR A 515 -2.15 25.48 1.84
N PRO A 516 -1.64 26.72 1.90
CA PRO A 516 -2.38 27.91 1.47
C PRO A 516 -2.96 27.78 0.06
N GLU A 517 -2.24 27.15 -0.87
CA GLU A 517 -2.71 26.91 -2.24
C GLU A 517 -3.96 26.03 -2.26
N HIS A 518 -4.02 25.03 -1.36
CA HIS A 518 -5.16 24.13 -1.27
C HIS A 518 -6.36 24.80 -0.63
N GLU A 519 -6.13 25.61 0.42
CA GLU A 519 -7.17 26.41 1.06
C GLU A 519 -7.78 27.42 0.07
N VAL A 520 -6.96 28.10 -0.75
CA VAL A 520 -7.45 29.01 -1.80
C VAL A 520 -8.21 28.27 -2.90
N TRP A 521 -7.74 27.07 -3.30
CA TRP A 521 -8.45 26.26 -4.29
C TRP A 521 -9.82 25.78 -3.76
N GLU A 522 -9.90 25.34 -2.51
CA GLU A 522 -11.14 24.95 -1.84
C GLU A 522 -12.17 26.08 -1.81
N GLN A 523 -11.74 27.33 -1.59
CA GLN A 523 -12.65 28.49 -1.60
C GLN A 523 -13.29 28.74 -2.96
N SER A 524 -12.54 28.47 -4.05
CA SER A 524 -13.04 28.63 -5.43
C SER A 524 -13.76 27.39 -5.95
N HIS A 525 -13.55 26.24 -5.31
CA HIS A 525 -14.11 24.95 -5.67
C HIS A 525 -14.60 24.28 -4.38
N PRO A 526 -15.78 24.67 -3.85
CA PRO A 526 -16.24 24.15 -2.56
C PRO A 526 -16.39 22.62 -2.60
N PRO A 527 -15.94 21.91 -1.55
CA PRO A 527 -16.03 20.45 -1.50
C PRO A 527 -17.49 19.99 -1.38
N PRO A 528 -17.87 18.85 -1.97
CA PRO A 528 -19.21 18.30 -1.86
C PRO A 528 -19.43 17.65 -0.48
N LEU A 529 -19.66 18.45 0.55
CA LEU A 529 -19.74 17.98 1.94
C LEU A 529 -21.11 17.41 2.33
N ASP A 530 -22.16 17.65 1.54
CA ASP A 530 -23.50 17.19 1.90
C ASP A 530 -23.60 15.66 1.99
N PRO A 531 -24.15 15.10 3.08
CA PRO A 531 -24.31 13.65 3.25
C PRO A 531 -25.02 12.99 2.07
N ILE A 532 -24.47 11.88 1.57
CA ILE A 532 -25.15 11.08 0.55
C ILE A 532 -26.45 10.49 1.11
N GLY A 533 -26.46 10.07 2.38
CA GLY A 533 -27.62 9.45 3.02
C GLY A 533 -27.74 7.97 2.68
N ASP A 534 -28.96 7.42 2.74
CA ASP A 534 -29.19 5.99 2.50
C ASP A 534 -29.40 5.62 1.02
N GLN A 535 -28.92 6.46 0.09
CA GLN A 535 -28.92 6.20 -1.36
C GLN A 535 -27.57 5.63 -1.79
N THR A 536 -27.50 5.03 -2.99
CA THR A 536 -26.21 4.55 -3.52
C THR A 536 -25.36 5.71 -4.03
N VAL A 537 -24.03 5.53 -4.04
CA VAL A 537 -23.10 6.53 -4.59
C VAL A 537 -23.40 6.81 -6.07
N GLN A 538 -23.84 5.81 -6.83
CA GLN A 538 -24.21 5.95 -8.25
C GLN A 538 -25.47 6.81 -8.41
N ALA A 539 -26.49 6.57 -7.59
CA ALA A 539 -27.71 7.39 -7.62
C ALA A 539 -27.37 8.86 -7.28
N TRP A 540 -26.51 9.07 -6.29
CA TRP A 540 -26.02 10.39 -5.93
C TRP A 540 -25.20 11.05 -7.06
N ARG A 541 -24.22 10.36 -7.66
CA ARG A 541 -23.41 10.86 -8.79
C ARG A 541 -24.30 11.23 -9.98
N ALA A 542 -25.26 10.38 -10.33
CA ALA A 542 -26.21 10.64 -11.41
C ALA A 542 -27.11 11.86 -11.14
N SER A 543 -27.55 12.05 -9.89
CA SER A 543 -28.34 13.22 -9.50
C SER A 543 -27.51 14.51 -9.51
N SER A 544 -26.26 14.45 -9.03
CA SER A 544 -25.35 15.60 -8.96
C SER A 544 -24.97 16.07 -10.36
N LYS A 545 -24.69 15.15 -11.29
CA LYS A 545 -24.38 15.49 -12.68
C LYS A 545 -25.54 16.22 -13.35
N LYS A 546 -26.78 15.75 -13.16
CA LYS A 546 -27.98 16.41 -13.71
C LYS A 546 -28.18 17.82 -13.14
N GLN A 547 -27.82 18.07 -11.89
CA GLN A 547 -27.91 19.40 -11.29
C GLN A 547 -26.86 20.35 -11.87
N VAL A 548 -25.64 19.87 -12.09
CA VAL A 548 -24.57 20.64 -12.76
C VAL A 548 -24.92 20.92 -14.22
N ASP A 549 -25.43 19.94 -14.95
CA ASP A 549 -25.84 20.12 -16.36
C ASP A 549 -27.05 21.05 -16.52
N ALA A 550 -27.83 21.27 -15.45
CA ALA A 550 -29.00 22.14 -15.44
C ALA A 550 -28.73 23.56 -14.90
N ALA A 551 -27.55 23.79 -14.30
CA ALA A 551 -27.09 25.08 -13.80
C ALA A 551 -26.21 25.76 -14.85
#